data_AF-A0A183T9H2-F1
#
_entry.id   AF-A0A183T9H2-F1
#
_cell.length_a   1.000
_cell.length_b   1.000
_cell.length_c   1.000
_cell.angle_alpha   90.00
_cell.angle_beta   90.00
_cell.angle_gamma   90.00
#
_symmetry.space_group_name_H-M   'P 1'
#
loop_
_entity.id
_entity.type
_entity.pdbx_description
1 polymer ?
#
loop_
_entity_poly.entity_id
_entity_poly.type
_entity_poly.pdbx_seq_one_letter_code
_entity_poly.pdbx_strand_id
1 'polypeptide(L)' 'LQQQQRGRKLSLVDVFKMEYRLSQRFSQGHDFPEGVRAALIDKDKSPKWKPSSLSEVTEDMLQSLFEPLSPTEEWSP' A
#
# COMPACT_ATOMS: atom_id res chain seq x y z
N LEU A 1 -9.35 3.84 2.15
CA LEU A 1 -10.10 5.11 2.11
C LEU A 1 -9.21 6.34 1.90
N GLN A 2 -8.06 6.46 2.60
CA GLN A 2 -7.16 7.62 2.47
C GLN A 2 -6.68 7.90 1.03
N GLN A 3 -6.29 6.87 0.26
CA GLN A 3 -5.89 7.04 -1.16
C GLN A 3 -6.96 7.79 -1.96
N GLN A 4 -8.23 7.39 -1.85
CA GLN A 4 -9.33 8.02 -2.57
C GLN A 4 -9.59 9.45 -2.09
N GLN A 5 -9.51 9.69 -0.77
CA GLN A 5 -9.69 11.03 -0.22
C GLN A 5 -8.59 12.00 -0.66
N ARG A 6 -7.32 11.54 -0.70
CA ARG A 6 -6.17 12.32 -1.19
C ARG A 6 -6.23 12.51 -2.70
N GLY A 7 -6.42 11.44 -3.45
CA GLY A 7 -6.45 11.43 -4.92
C GLY A 7 -7.51 12.33 -5.54
N ARG A 8 -8.66 12.52 -4.88
CA ARG A 8 -9.71 13.46 -5.33
C ARG A 8 -9.25 14.91 -5.54
N LYS A 9 -8.12 15.31 -4.96
CA LYS A 9 -7.56 16.67 -5.03
C LYS A 9 -6.31 16.77 -5.93
N LEU A 10 -5.90 15.67 -6.56
CA LEU A 10 -4.64 15.55 -7.29
C LEU A 10 -4.86 15.55 -8.81
N SER A 11 -3.83 15.96 -9.55
CA SER A 11 -3.77 15.71 -11.00
C SER A 11 -3.58 14.22 -11.28
N LEU A 12 -3.82 13.78 -12.51
CA LEU A 12 -3.58 12.38 -12.90
C LEU A 12 -2.13 11.95 -12.65
N VAL A 13 -1.17 12.83 -12.97
CA VAL A 13 0.26 12.58 -12.77
C VAL A 13 0.58 12.41 -11.28
N ASP A 14 -0.01 13.24 -10.43
CA ASP A 14 0.19 13.15 -8.97
C ASP A 14 -0.52 11.93 -8.37
N VAL A 15 -1.65 11.49 -8.94
CA VAL A 15 -2.31 10.22 -8.57
C VAL A 15 -1.38 9.05 -8.88
N PHE A 16 -0.81 8.98 -10.10
CA PHE A 16 0.13 7.91 -10.43
C PHE A 16 1.35 7.92 -9.51
N LYS A 17 1.90 9.10 -9.18
CA LYS A 17 3.00 9.22 -8.24
C LYS A 17 2.63 8.68 -6.85
N MET A 18 1.45 9.03 -6.34
CA MET A 18 0.93 8.52 -5.07
C MET A 18 0.72 6.99 -5.11
N GLU A 19 0.08 6.48 -6.16
CA GLU A 19 -0.18 5.04 -6.32
C GLU A 19 1.10 4.23 -6.47
N TYR A 20 2.11 4.80 -7.13
CA TYR A 20 3.41 4.19 -7.25
C TYR A 20 4.04 3.99 -5.86
N ARG A 21 4.06 5.01 -4.99
CA ARG A 21 4.56 4.89 -3.61
C ARG A 21 3.86 3.78 -2.84
N LEU A 22 2.53 3.72 -2.92
CA LEU A 22 1.73 2.67 -2.28
C LEU A 22 2.11 1.29 -2.80
N SER A 23 2.24 1.13 -4.12
CA SER A 23 2.58 -0.16 -4.74
C SER A 23 3.95 -0.68 -4.30
N GLN A 24 4.96 0.19 -4.22
CA GLN A 24 6.31 -0.18 -3.78
C GLN A 24 6.29 -0.67 -2.33
N ARG A 25 5.61 0.07 -1.44
CA ARG A 25 5.54 -0.27 -0.01
C ARG A 25 4.70 -1.53 0.24
N PHE A 26 3.60 -1.72 -0.48
CA PHE A 26 2.80 -2.94 -0.36
C PHE A 26 3.57 -4.16 -0.84
N SER A 27 4.29 -4.06 -1.96
CA SER A 27 5.07 -5.16 -2.52
C SER A 27 6.21 -5.61 -1.59
N GLN A 28 6.78 -4.67 -0.84
CA GLN A 28 7.81 -4.94 0.18
C GLN A 28 7.22 -5.34 1.55
N GLY A 29 5.92 -5.12 1.74
CA GLY A 29 5.20 -5.42 2.98
C GLY A 29 4.85 -6.89 3.12
N HIS A 30 4.38 -7.25 4.32
CA HIS A 30 3.98 -8.61 4.66
C HIS A 30 2.71 -9.07 3.92
N ASP A 31 1.69 -8.21 3.87
CA ASP A 31 0.33 -8.64 3.51
C ASP A 31 0.15 -8.87 2.01
N PHE A 32 0.92 -8.22 1.14
CA PHE A 32 0.82 -8.48 -0.29
C PHE A 32 1.19 -9.93 -0.66
N PRO A 33 2.39 -10.45 -0.34
CA PRO A 33 2.72 -11.84 -0.61
C PRO A 33 1.83 -12.83 0.17
N GLU A 34 1.40 -12.50 1.39
CA GLU A 34 0.46 -13.34 2.15
C GLU A 34 -0.92 -13.45 1.47
N GLY A 35 -1.43 -12.34 0.94
CA GLY A 35 -2.67 -12.34 0.17
C GLY A 35 -2.55 -13.16 -1.11
N VAL A 36 -1.43 -13.04 -1.82
CA VAL A 36 -1.13 -13.88 -3.00
C VAL A 36 -1.07 -15.36 -2.60
N ARG A 37 -0.39 -15.70 -1.51
CA ARG A 37 -0.32 -17.07 -1.00
C ARG A 37 -1.73 -17.63 -0.74
N ALA A 38 -2.53 -16.93 0.06
CA ALA A 38 -3.86 -17.37 0.47
C ALA A 38 -4.87 -17.46 -0.68
N ALA A 39 -4.76 -16.58 -1.68
CA ALA A 39 -5.71 -16.50 -2.78
C ALA A 39 -5.32 -17.33 -4.01
N LEU A 40 -4.03 -17.38 -4.35
CA LEU A 40 -3.56 -17.88 -5.65
C LEU A 40 -2.64 -19.10 -5.55
N ILE A 41 -1.84 -19.22 -4.48
CA ILE A 41 -0.86 -20.31 -4.32
C ILE A 41 -1.53 -21.48 -3.57
N ASP A 42 -1.74 -21.31 -2.26
CA ASP A 42 -2.31 -22.35 -1.39
C ASP A 42 -3.83 -22.41 -1.54
N LYS A 43 -4.45 -21.28 -1.92
CA LYS A 43 -5.91 -21.16 -2.15
C LYS A 43 -6.74 -21.54 -0.92
N ASP A 44 -6.18 -21.38 0.27
CA ASP A 44 -6.83 -21.70 1.54
C ASP A 44 -7.89 -20.65 1.96
N LYS A 45 -7.88 -19.47 1.32
CA LYS A 45 -8.74 -18.33 1.67
C LYS A 45 -8.63 -17.89 3.13
N SER A 46 -7.51 -18.20 3.79
CA SER A 46 -7.23 -17.92 5.19
C SER A 46 -5.95 -17.08 5.36
N PRO A 47 -5.94 -15.83 4.86
CA PRO A 47 -4.79 -14.97 4.98
C PRO A 47 -4.52 -14.55 6.43
N LYS A 48 -3.24 -14.48 6.80
CA LYS A 48 -2.76 -14.07 8.13
C LYS A 48 -2.31 -12.61 8.11
N TRP A 49 -3.26 -11.68 8.07
CA TRP A 49 -2.96 -10.25 7.99
C TRP A 49 -2.16 -9.72 9.17
N LYS A 50 -1.29 -8.74 8.90
CA LYS A 50 -0.51 -8.03 9.90
C LYS A 50 -0.56 -6.51 9.65
N PRO A 51 -1.20 -5.73 10.53
CA PRO A 51 -1.85 -6.14 11.78
C PRO A 51 -3.12 -6.98 11.57
N SER A 52 -3.53 -7.73 12.59
CA SER A 52 -4.62 -8.72 12.46
C SER A 52 -6.01 -8.10 12.62
N SER A 53 -6.07 -6.88 13.16
CA SER A 53 -7.31 -6.13 13.37
C SER A 53 -7.15 -4.68 12.94
N LEU A 54 -8.26 -4.03 12.59
CA LEU A 54 -8.25 -2.61 12.20
C LEU A 54 -7.86 -1.68 13.35
N SER A 55 -8.16 -2.04 14.60
CA SER A 55 -7.79 -1.26 15.79
C SER A 55 -6.29 -1.19 16.04
N GLU A 56 -5.52 -2.12 15.48
CA GLU A 56 -4.06 -2.13 15.57
C GLU A 56 -3.39 -1.28 14.48
N VAL A 57 -4.14 -0.80 13.48
CA VAL A 57 -3.60 0.08 12.44
C VAL A 57 -3.45 1.48 13.03
N THR A 58 -2.22 1.93 13.19
CA THR A 58 -1.92 3.28 13.69
C THR A 58 -1.92 4.30 12.56
N GLU A 59 -2.10 5.57 12.92
CA GLU A 59 -1.98 6.67 11.96
C GLU A 59 -0.57 6.74 11.35
N ASP A 60 0.48 6.48 12.15
CA ASP A 60 1.87 6.48 11.67
C ASP A 60 2.12 5.41 10.61
N MET A 61 1.59 4.20 10.81
CA MET A 61 1.64 3.13 9.81
C MET A 61 0.99 3.60 8.51
N LEU A 62 -0.18 4.25 8.62
CA LEU A 62 -0.92 4.74 7.46
C LEU A 62 -0.20 5.88 6.75
N GLN A 63 0.39 6.82 7.48
CA GLN A 63 1.11 7.96 6.92
C GLN A 63 2.39 7.53 6.20
N SER A 64 3.12 6.56 6.77
CA SER A 64 4.35 6.02 6.17
C SER A 64 4.12 5.47 4.75
N LEU A 65 2.91 4.99 4.44
CA LEU A 65 2.55 4.48 3.11
C LEU A 65 2.56 5.56 2.02
N PHE A 66 2.36 6.83 2.39
CA PHE A 66 2.25 7.95 1.43
C PHE A 66 3.51 8.81 1.37
N GLU A 67 4.46 8.58 2.28
CA GLU A 67 5.73 9.32 2.31
C GLU A 67 6.50 9.16 0.99
N PRO A 68 7.19 10.22 0.55
CA PRO A 68 8.10 10.14 -0.59
C PRO A 68 9.06 8.96 -0.47
N LEU A 69 9.39 8.37 -1.62
CA LEU A 69 10.50 7.43 -1.73
C LEU A 69 11.82 8.20 -1.82
N SER A 70 12.94 7.47 -1.87
CA SER A 70 14.22 8.11 -2.16
C SER A 70 14.18 8.77 -3.55
N PRO A 71 14.97 9.84 -3.80
CA PRO A 71 14.96 10.53 -5.09
C PRO A 71 15.25 9.61 -6.30
N THR A 72 15.96 8.50 -6.09
CA THR A 72 16.28 7.50 -7.12
C THR A 72 15.17 6.49 -7.37
N GLU A 73 14.24 6.33 -6.43
CA GLU A 73 13.15 5.36 -6.50
C GLU A 73 11.79 6.03 -6.77
N GLU A 74 11.70 7.35 -6.57
CA GLU A 74 10.49 8.12 -6.81
C GLU A 74 10.10 8.09 -8.29
N TRP A 75 8.81 7.86 -8.56
CA TRP A 75 8.32 7.88 -9.93
C TRP A 75 8.41 9.28 -10.54
N SER A 76 8.90 9.32 -11.78
CA SER A 76 8.87 10.46 -12.69
C SER A 76 8.13 10.05 -13.96
N PRO A 77 7.33 10.95 -14.55
CA PRO A 77 6.80 10.74 -15.90
C PRO A 77 7.91 10.63 -16.94
#